data_AF-A0A444FH85-F1
#
_entry.id   AF-A0A444FH85-F1
#
_cell.length_a   1.000
_cell.length_b   1.000
_cell.length_c   1.000
_cell.angle_alpha   90.00
_cell.angle_beta   90.00
_cell.angle_gamma   90.00
#
_symmetry.space_group_name_H-M   'P 1'
#
loop_
_entity.id
_entity.type
_entity.pdbx_description
1 polymer ?
#
loop_
_entity_poly.entity_id
_entity_poly.type
_entity_poly.pdbx_seq_one_letter_code
_entity_poly.pdbx_strand_id
1 'polypeptide(L)'
;MLTVTLQHVFEYFTERTPRSHFEHRETSLVWNYKYADVEFGRLQARDMLQHLWTGPISNAAVDVVQGSRAVEVRSVGVTKV
;
A
#
# COMPACT_ATOMS: atom_id res chain seq x y z
N MET A 1 -3.97 -14.00 4.20
CA MET A 1 -3.68 -13.78 2.77
C MET A 1 -4.13 -12.37 2.41
N LEU A 2 -3.28 -11.61 1.69
CA LEU A 2 -3.70 -10.31 1.15
C LEU A 2 -4.72 -10.53 0.05
N THR A 3 -5.74 -9.67 -0.02
CA THR A 3 -6.88 -9.86 -0.91
C THR A 3 -6.64 -9.23 -2.28
N VAL A 4 -7.34 -9.72 -3.31
CA VAL A 4 -7.38 -9.12 -4.66
C VAL A 4 -7.75 -7.63 -4.60
N THR A 5 -8.60 -7.24 -3.65
CA THR A 5 -8.96 -5.83 -3.43
C THR A 5 -7.78 -4.95 -3.02
N LEU A 6 -6.80 -5.47 -2.28
CA LEU A 6 -5.58 -4.72 -1.97
C LEU A 6 -4.69 -4.56 -3.18
N GLN A 7 -4.56 -5.60 -4.01
CA GLN A 7 -3.78 -5.53 -5.25
C GLN A 7 -4.34 -4.45 -6.18
N HIS A 8 -5.66 -4.37 -6.36
CA HIS A 8 -6.29 -3.34 -7.18
C HIS A 8 -5.99 -1.90 -6.69
N VAL A 9 -5.92 -1.68 -5.37
CA VAL A 9 -5.53 -0.36 -4.83
C VAL A 9 -4.09 -0.04 -5.25
N PHE A 10 -3.16 -0.98 -5.10
CA PHE A 10 -1.76 -0.77 -5.44
C PHE A 10 -1.55 -0.57 -6.95
N GLU A 11 -2.26 -1.32 -7.79
CA GLU A 11 -2.28 -1.15 -9.25
C GLU A 11 -2.77 0.25 -9.62
N TYR A 12 -3.90 0.67 -9.07
CA TYR A 12 -4.50 1.98 -9.34
C TYR A 12 -3.57 3.15 -9.00
N PHE A 13 -2.85 3.09 -7.87
CA PHE A 13 -1.88 4.13 -7.51
C PHE A 13 -0.60 4.05 -8.34
N THR A 14 -0.23 2.86 -8.83
CA THR A 14 0.93 2.66 -9.70
C THR A 14 0.71 3.23 -11.10
N GLU A 15 -0.42 2.93 -11.73
CA GLU A 15 -0.75 3.41 -13.08
C GLU A 15 -0.77 4.93 -13.20
N ARG A 16 -1.16 5.61 -12.11
CA ARG A 16 -1.32 7.07 -12.07
C ARG A 16 -0.10 7.81 -11.54
N THR A 17 0.92 7.08 -11.08
CA THR A 17 2.13 7.65 -10.50
C THR A 17 3.35 7.22 -11.32
N PRO A 18 3.78 8.02 -12.31
CA PRO A 18 4.91 7.66 -13.17
C PRO A 18 6.16 7.33 -12.36
N ARG A 19 6.84 6.24 -12.75
CA ARG A 19 8.04 5.70 -12.10
C ARG A 19 7.83 5.16 -10.68
N SER A 20 6.59 5.08 -10.21
CA SER A 20 6.27 4.20 -9.09
C SER A 20 6.12 2.75 -9.55
N HIS A 21 6.19 1.83 -8.61
CA HIS A 21 5.91 0.41 -8.82
C HIS A 21 5.43 -0.19 -7.50
N PHE A 22 4.83 -1.38 -7.56
CA PHE A 22 4.61 -2.18 -6.37
C PHE A 22 5.18 -3.58 -6.51
N GLU A 23 5.48 -4.17 -5.36
CA GLU A 23 6.00 -5.52 -5.23
C GLU A 23 5.05 -6.35 -4.37
N HIS A 24 4.74 -7.55 -4.86
CA HIS A 24 4.04 -8.57 -4.07
C HIS A 24 5.06 -9.45 -3.35
N ARG A 25 4.96 -9.52 -2.04
CA ARG A 25 5.73 -10.41 -1.17
C ARG A 25 4.81 -11.47 -0.60
N GLU A 26 5.39 -12.45 0.08
CA GLU A 26 4.64 -13.58 0.64
C GLU A 26 3.57 -13.13 1.66
N THR A 27 3.89 -12.11 2.46
CA THR A 27 3.01 -11.60 3.53
C THR A 27 2.78 -10.08 3.46
N SER A 28 3.31 -9.41 2.44
CA SER A 28 3.16 -7.96 2.28
C SER A 28 3.05 -7.50 0.83
N LEU A 29 2.47 -6.31 0.66
CA LEU A 29 2.40 -5.54 -0.56
C LEU A 29 3.11 -4.22 -0.31
N VAL A 30 4.09 -3.88 -1.16
CA VAL A 30 4.89 -2.65 -1.00
C VAL A 30 4.76 -1.78 -2.24
N TRP A 31 4.27 -0.57 -2.09
CA TRP A 31 4.21 0.44 -3.14
C TRP A 31 5.36 1.42 -2.94
N ASN A 32 6.19 1.60 -3.96
CA ASN A 32 7.41 2.38 -3.91
C ASN A 32 7.35 3.52 -4.92
N TYR A 33 7.54 4.74 -4.44
CA TYR A 33 7.53 5.95 -5.26
C TYR A 33 8.89 6.68 -5.21
N LYS A 34 9.96 5.96 -4.86
CA LYS A 34 11.32 6.52 -4.73
C LYS A 34 11.77 7.31 -5.97
N TYR A 35 11.44 6.80 -7.15
CA TYR A 35 11.82 7.39 -8.44
C TYR A 35 10.73 8.26 -9.07
N ALA A 36 9.56 8.36 -8.44
CA ALA A 36 8.52 9.29 -8.86
C ALA A 36 8.92 10.74 -8.52
N ASP A 37 8.17 11.71 -9.05
CA ASP A 37 8.24 13.08 -8.53
C ASP A 37 7.93 13.08 -7.02
N VAL A 38 8.72 13.82 -6.24
CA VAL A 38 8.69 13.69 -4.77
C VAL A 38 7.40 14.26 -4.18
N GLU A 39 6.93 15.40 -4.68
CA GLU A 39 5.74 16.06 -4.15
C GLU A 39 4.50 15.32 -4.63
N PHE A 40 4.46 14.92 -5.90
CA PHE A 40 3.37 14.11 -6.43
C PHE A 40 3.29 12.73 -5.76
N GLY A 41 4.42 12.06 -5.56
CA GLY A 41 4.48 10.76 -4.89
C GLY A 41 4.00 10.82 -3.45
N ARG A 42 4.32 11.90 -2.71
CA ARG A 42 3.81 12.13 -1.35
C ARG A 42 2.30 12.33 -1.32
N LEU A 43 1.75 13.09 -2.26
CA LEU A 43 0.31 13.29 -2.39
C LEU A 43 -0.40 11.96 -2.66
N GLN A 44 0.10 11.19 -3.62
CA GLN A 44 -0.44 9.87 -3.96
C GLN A 44 -0.33 8.89 -2.79
N ALA A 45 0.78 8.89 -2.05
CA ALA A 45 0.94 8.08 -0.85
C ALA A 45 -0.13 8.40 0.22
N ARG A 46 -0.40 9.69 0.46
CA ARG A 46 -1.43 10.12 1.41
C ARG A 46 -2.82 9.65 0.97
N ASP A 47 -3.16 9.85 -0.29
CA ASP A 47 -4.47 9.48 -0.83
C ASP A 47 -4.66 7.95 -0.85
N MET A 48 -3.58 7.18 -1.04
CA MET A 48 -3.55 5.73 -0.93
C MET A 48 -3.80 5.27 0.51
N LEU A 49 -3.12 5.86 1.50
CA LEU A 49 -3.34 5.54 2.91
C LEU A 49 -4.79 5.79 3.32
N GLN A 50 -5.37 6.90 2.88
CA GLN A 50 -6.77 7.22 3.13
C GLN A 50 -7.69 6.16 2.50
N HIS A 51 -7.47 5.79 1.23
CA HIS A 51 -8.26 4.74 0.56
C HIS A 51 -8.18 3.38 1.24
N LEU A 52 -6.98 3.01 1.71
CA LEU A 52 -6.79 1.78 2.46
C LEU A 52 -7.64 1.85 3.74
N TRP A 53 -7.43 2.85 4.60
CA TRP A 53 -8.11 2.96 5.90
C TRP A 53 -9.64 3.02 5.79
N THR A 54 -10.19 3.72 4.78
CA THR A 54 -11.65 3.80 4.59
C THR A 54 -12.25 2.59 3.88
N GLY A 55 -11.41 1.70 3.33
CA GLY A 55 -11.85 0.61 2.47
C GLY A 55 -11.37 -0.76 2.96
N PRO A 56 -10.54 -1.48 2.18
CA PRO A 56 -10.32 -2.92 2.28
C PRO A 56 -9.60 -3.38 3.55
N ILE A 57 -8.95 -2.48 4.30
CA ILE A 57 -8.23 -2.85 5.52
C ILE A 57 -8.99 -2.55 6.82
N SER A 58 -10.12 -1.83 6.75
CA SER A 58 -10.92 -1.46 7.92
C SER A 58 -11.36 -2.66 8.78
N ASN A 59 -11.46 -3.85 8.19
CA ASN A 59 -11.83 -5.10 8.86
C ASN A 59 -10.81 -6.23 8.64
N ALA A 60 -9.63 -5.95 8.08
CA ALA A 60 -8.64 -6.98 7.76
C ALA A 60 -7.52 -7.02 8.81
N ALA A 61 -7.00 -8.21 9.10
CA ALA A 61 -5.84 -8.40 9.98
C ALA A 61 -4.54 -7.99 9.23
N VAL A 62 -4.41 -6.70 8.94
CA VAL A 62 -3.28 -6.13 8.20
C VAL A 62 -2.81 -4.84 8.86
N ASP A 63 -1.49 -4.63 8.85
CA ASP A 63 -0.84 -3.40 9.30
C ASP A 63 -0.38 -2.60 8.10
N VAL A 64 -0.48 -1.27 8.22
CA VAL A 64 0.05 -0.33 7.23
C VAL A 64 1.28 0.35 7.78
N VAL A 65 2.38 0.31 7.04
CA VAL A 65 3.66 0.94 7.36
C VAL A 65 3.96 2.00 6.32
N GLN A 66 4.06 3.24 6.76
CA GLN A 66 4.51 4.34 5.91
C GLN A 66 6.03 4.51 6.05
N GLY A 67 6.75 4.26 4.95
CA GLY A 67 8.17 4.57 4.83
C GLY A 67 8.41 5.97 4.23
N SER A 68 9.68 6.36 4.12
CA SER A 68 10.08 7.68 3.57
C SER A 68 9.63 7.90 2.13
N ARG A 69 9.67 6.85 1.28
CA ARG A 69 9.19 6.88 -0.11
C ARG A 69 8.43 5.61 -0.52
N ALA A 70 7.73 5.01 0.44
CA ALA A 70 7.00 3.77 0.22
C ALA A 70 5.80 3.64 1.18
N VAL A 71 4.83 2.83 0.78
CA VAL A 71 3.70 2.38 1.62
C VAL A 71 3.69 0.86 1.58
N GLU A 72 3.75 0.21 2.74
CA GLU A 72 3.68 -1.24 2.86
C GLU A 72 2.41 -1.65 3.61
N VAL A 73 1.70 -2.64 3.10
CA VAL A 73 0.60 -3.32 3.77
C VAL A 73 1.03 -4.75 4.02
N ARG A 74 1.10 -5.17 5.29
CA ARG A 74 1.53 -6.51 5.69
C ARG A 74 0.45 -7.21 6.49
N SER A 75 0.28 -8.52 6.29
CA SER A 75 -0.63 -9.29 7.12
C SER A 75 -0.10 -9.36 8.55
N VAL A 76 -0.93 -8.97 9.53
CA VAL A 76 -0.61 -9.21 10.93
C VAL A 76 -0.92 -10.68 11.17
N GLY A 77 0.12 -11.45 11.52
CA GLY A 77 -0.10 -12.80 12.03
C GLY A 77 -1.04 -12.69 13.21
N VAL A 78 -2.21 -13.32 13.14
CA VAL A 78 -3.13 -13.35 14.28
C VAL A 78 -2.43 -14.15 15.37
N THR A 79 -1.69 -13.48 16.25
CA THR A 79 -1.36 -14.04 17.55
C THR A 79 -2.67 -14.04 18.31
N LYS A 80 -3.45 -15.10 18.10
CA LYS A 80 -4.57 -15.43 18.96
C LYS A 80 -3.96 -15.67 20.35
N VAL A 81 -4.13 -14.70 21.25
CA VAL A 81 -4.00 -14.94 22.69
C VAL A 81 -5.21 -15.71 23.18
#